data_AF-A0A6C0ETD6-F1
#
_entry.id   AF-A0A6C0ETD6-F1
#
_cell.length_a   1.000
_cell.length_b   1.000
_cell.length_c   1.000
_cell.angle_alpha   90.00
_cell.angle_beta   90.00
_cell.angle_gamma   90.00
#
_symmetry.space_group_name_H-M   'P 1'
#
loop_
_entity.id
_entity.type
_entity.pdbx_description
1 polymer ?
#
loop_
_entity_poly.entity_id
_entity_poly.type
_entity_poly.pdbx_seq_one_letter_code
_entity_poly.pdbx_strand_id
1 'polypeptide(L)'
;MSAVGFDPILIVSVIIMQIGARHLDLELTDFQKKLIKNKVVQALILFGLIYIPVRDIGKSIMVLILIYLIIYVMFNENNNYNLFSRKYLYKEGIIANYNDFKKKYYNNLSILI
;
A
#
# COMPACT_ATOMS: atom_id res chain seq x y z
N MET A 1 14.05 15.92 -30.89
CA MET A 1 12.96 15.91 -29.89
C MET A 1 11.66 15.92 -30.67
N SER A 2 11.17 14.74 -31.05
CA SER A 2 9.96 14.60 -31.87
C SER A 2 8.76 15.02 -31.03
N ALA A 3 7.99 15.98 -31.53
CA ALA A 3 6.75 16.43 -30.92
C ALA A 3 5.88 15.19 -30.63
N VAL A 4 5.56 14.97 -29.35
CA VAL A 4 4.52 14.02 -28.95
C VAL A 4 3.23 14.59 -29.52
N GLY A 5 2.88 14.13 -30.73
CA GLY A 5 1.64 14.48 -31.38
C GLY A 5 0.49 14.05 -30.49
N PHE A 6 -0.53 14.89 -30.36
CA PHE A 6 -1.81 14.45 -29.86
C PHE A 6 -2.26 13.30 -30.76
N ASP A 7 -2.32 12.09 -30.22
CA ASP A 7 -2.90 10.92 -30.88
C ASP A 7 -4.31 10.71 -30.31
N PRO A 8 -5.36 11.23 -30.97
CA PRO A 8 -6.75 11.10 -30.52
C PRO A 8 -7.14 9.65 -30.24
N ILE A 9 -6.55 8.71 -30.98
CA ILE A 9 -6.78 7.28 -30.85
C ILE A 9 -6.32 6.77 -29.48
N LEU A 10 -5.16 7.22 -28.99
CA LEU A 10 -4.67 6.83 -27.66
C LEU A 10 -5.58 7.38 -26.57
N ILE A 11 -6.02 8.63 -26.69
CA ILE A 11 -6.95 9.26 -25.73
C ILE A 11 -8.28 8.50 -25.68
N VAL A 12 -8.87 8.20 -26.83
CA VAL A 12 -10.11 7.43 -26.93
C VAL A 12 -9.94 6.02 -26.38
N SER A 13 -8.81 5.36 -26.67
CA SER A 13 -8.52 4.01 -26.14
C SER A 13 -8.42 3.98 -24.62
N VAL A 14 -7.79 5.00 -24.00
CA VAL A 14 -7.68 5.12 -22.55
C VAL A 14 -9.06 5.36 -21.92
N ILE A 15 -9.89 6.21 -22.53
CA ILE A 15 -11.26 6.47 -22.06
C ILE A 15 -12.10 5.19 -22.11
N ILE A 16 -12.06 4.45 -23.22
CA ILE A 16 -12.78 3.18 -23.37
C ILE A 16 -12.30 2.16 -22.34
N MET A 17 -11.00 2.06 -22.08
CA MET A 17 -10.44 1.17 -21.07
C MET A 17 -10.94 1.51 -19.66
N GLN A 18 -11.01 2.79 -19.29
CA GLN A 18 -11.52 3.22 -17.98
C GLN A 18 -13.02 2.95 -17.81
N ILE A 19 -13.82 3.18 -18.87
CA ILE A 19 -15.25 2.86 -18.87
C ILE A 19 -15.46 1.34 -18.79
N GLY A 20 -14.72 0.56 -19.58
CA GLY A 20 -14.77 -0.90 -19.57
C GLY A 20 -14.36 -1.49 -18.20
N ALA A 21 -13.30 -0.96 -17.59
CA ALA A 21 -12.86 -1.36 -16.26
C ALA A 21 -13.92 -1.11 -15.18
N ARG A 22 -14.73 -0.05 -15.32
CA ARG A 22 -15.81 0.28 -14.37
C ARG A 22 -17.06 -0.59 -14.53
N HIS A 23 -17.33 -1.11 -15.72
CA HIS A 23 -18.52 -1.92 -16.02
C HIS A 23 -18.24 -3.43 -16.12
N LEU A 24 -16.97 -3.83 -15.96
CA LEU A 24 -16.60 -5.19 -15.63
C LEU A 24 -16.97 -5.46 -14.17
N ASP A 25 -18.26 -5.55 -13.87
CA ASP A 25 -18.72 -6.27 -12.68
C ASP A 25 -18.38 -7.74 -12.93
N LEU A 26 -17.15 -8.10 -12.59
CA LEU A 26 -16.71 -9.49 -12.58
C LEU A 26 -17.55 -10.18 -11.50
N GLU A 27 -18.65 -10.81 -11.91
CA GLU A 27 -19.44 -11.69 -11.07
C GLU A 27 -18.62 -12.94 -10.74
N LEU A 28 -17.65 -12.76 -9.84
CA LEU A 28 -16.77 -13.82 -9.39
C LEU A 28 -17.57 -14.77 -8.51
N THR A 29 -17.43 -16.06 -8.79
CA THR A 29 -17.95 -17.14 -7.93
C THR A 29 -17.34 -17.03 -6.53
N ASP A 30 -18.02 -17.57 -5.52
CA ASP A 30 -17.53 -17.53 -4.14
C ASP A 30 -16.17 -18.21 -3.97
N PHE A 31 -15.89 -19.24 -4.77
CA PHE A 31 -14.58 -19.87 -4.83
C PHE A 31 -13.50 -18.92 -5.35
N GLN A 32 -13.77 -18.20 -6.45
CA GLN A 32 -12.83 -17.22 -7.01
C GLN A 32 -12.57 -16.06 -6.03
N LYS A 33 -13.60 -15.58 -5.35
CA LYS A 33 -13.45 -14.57 -4.28
C LYS A 33 -12.53 -15.08 -3.16
N LYS A 34 -12.69 -16.34 -2.74
CA LYS A 34 -11.84 -16.96 -1.72
C LYS A 34 -10.40 -17.14 -2.21
N LEU A 35 -10.22 -17.47 -3.49
CA LEU A 35 -8.91 -17.65 -4.11
C LEU A 35 -8.16 -16.32 -4.20
N ILE A 36 -8.82 -15.23 -4.61
CA ILE A 36 -8.22 -13.87 -4.65
C ILE A 36 -7.92 -13.34 -3.24
N LYS A 37 -8.64 -13.78 -2.21
CA LYS A 37 -8.30 -13.44 -0.81
C LYS A 37 -7.07 -14.19 -0.28
N ASN A 38 -6.56 -15.19 -1.00
CA ASN A 38 -5.35 -15.90 -0.59
C ASN A 38 -4.10 -15.02 -0.81
N LYS A 39 -3.23 -14.92 0.21
CA LYS A 39 -2.01 -14.10 0.16
C LYS A 39 -1.06 -14.45 -0.99
N VAL A 40 -0.95 -15.74 -1.34
CA VAL A 40 -0.10 -16.20 -2.45
C VAL A 40 -0.66 -15.73 -3.79
N VAL A 41 -1.97 -15.84 -3.97
CA VAL A 41 -2.64 -15.39 -5.19
C VAL A 41 -2.54 -13.88 -5.33
N GLN A 42 -2.73 -13.13 -4.24
CA GLN A 42 -2.54 -11.66 -4.25
C GLN A 42 -1.12 -11.27 -4.63
N ALA A 43 -0.11 -11.99 -4.13
CA ALA A 43 1.28 -11.75 -4.50
C ALA A 43 1.53 -12.05 -5.98
N LEU A 44 0.93 -13.11 -6.54
CA LEU A 44 1.04 -13.43 -7.97
C LEU A 44 0.34 -12.39 -8.85
N ILE A 45 -0.85 -11.92 -8.45
CA ILE A 45 -1.57 -10.84 -9.13
C ILE A 45 -0.73 -9.56 -9.10
N LEU A 46 -0.22 -9.19 -7.93
CA LEU A 46 0.62 -8.00 -7.76
C LEU A 46 1.91 -8.10 -8.58
N PHE A 47 2.56 -9.26 -8.58
CA PHE A 47 3.71 -9.51 -9.44
C PHE A 47 3.36 -9.32 -10.92
N GLY A 48 2.24 -9.86 -11.39
CA GLY A 48 1.77 -9.66 -12.75
C GLY A 48 1.54 -8.19 -13.10
N LEU A 49 0.90 -7.43 -12.20
CA LEU A 49 0.67 -5.98 -12.37
C LEU A 49 1.97 -5.19 -12.49
N ILE A 50 3.02 -5.60 -11.77
CA ILE A 50 4.35 -4.98 -11.85
C ILE A 50 5.10 -5.44 -13.10
N TYR A 51 5.01 -6.73 -13.43
CA TYR A 51 5.75 -7.34 -14.53
C TYR A 51 5.30 -6.85 -15.91
N ILE A 52 3.99 -6.64 -16.13
CA ILE A 52 3.44 -6.17 -17.41
C ILE A 52 4.14 -4.88 -17.90
N PRO A 53 4.25 -3.80 -17.09
CA PRO A 53 4.95 -2.59 -17.51
C PRO A 53 6.48 -2.72 -17.46
N VAL A 54 7.04 -3.49 -16.53
CA VAL A 54 8.51 -3.58 -16.34
C VAL A 54 9.19 -4.49 -17.37
N ARG A 55 8.50 -5.56 -17.80
CA ARG A 55 8.98 -6.60 -18.75
C ARG A 55 10.34 -7.20 -18.40
N ASP A 56 10.70 -7.19 -17.12
CA ASP A 56 11.95 -7.72 -16.58
C ASP A 56 11.65 -8.40 -15.26
N ILE A 57 11.91 -9.71 -15.19
CA ILE A 57 11.56 -10.54 -14.03
C ILE A 57 12.34 -10.09 -12.79
N GLY A 58 13.65 -9.84 -12.93
CA GLY A 58 14.52 -9.46 -11.82
C GLY A 58 14.12 -8.13 -11.21
N LYS A 59 13.89 -7.11 -12.05
CA LYS A 59 13.40 -5.80 -11.60
C LYS A 59 12.02 -5.89 -10.98
N SER A 60 11.13 -6.72 -11.53
CA SER A 60 9.78 -6.89 -10.99
C SER A 60 9.78 -7.54 -9.61
N ILE A 61 10.64 -8.55 -9.39
CA ILE A 61 10.84 -9.16 -8.07
C ILE A 61 11.40 -8.14 -7.08
N MET A 62 12.40 -7.34 -7.50
CA MET A 62 12.97 -6.30 -6.64
C MET A 62 11.90 -5.29 -6.18
N VAL A 63 11.05 -4.82 -7.10
CA VAL A 63 9.93 -3.92 -6.77
C VAL A 63 8.91 -4.60 -5.86
N LEU A 64 8.58 -5.87 -6.11
CA LEU A 64 7.66 -6.63 -5.25
C LEU A 64 8.18 -6.74 -3.80
N ILE A 65 9.47 -7.02 -3.63
CA ILE A 65 10.13 -7.07 -2.31
C ILE A 65 10.08 -5.70 -1.63
N LEU A 66 10.34 -4.63 -2.38
CA LEU A 66 10.32 -3.27 -1.85
C LEU A 66 8.90 -2.86 -1.39
N ILE A 67 7.86 -3.19 -2.16
CA ILE A 67 6.46 -2.98 -1.77
C ILE A 67 6.14 -3.78 -0.51
N TYR A 68 6.57 -5.05 -0.44
CA TYR A 68 6.37 -5.87 0.74
C TYR A 68 7.00 -5.24 1.99
N LEU A 69 8.24 -4.74 1.88
CA LEU A 69 8.94 -4.07 2.98
C LEU A 69 8.18 -2.82 3.41
N ILE A 70 7.76 -1.97 2.47
CA ILE A 70 7.01 -0.76 2.80
C ILE A 70 5.72 -1.10 3.55
N ILE A 71 4.90 -2.01 3.03
CA ILE A 71 3.58 -2.29 3.60
C ILE A 71 3.68 -3.06 4.93
N TYR A 72 4.47 -4.14 4.97
CA TYR A 72 4.49 -5.06 6.12
C TYR A 72 5.52 -4.69 7.19
N VAL A 73 6.51 -3.86 6.86
CA VAL A 73 7.54 -3.42 7.81
C VAL A 73 7.37 -1.94 8.12
N MET A 74 7.42 -1.06 7.11
CA MET A 74 7.46 0.38 7.36
C MET A 74 6.10 0.97 7.72
N PHE A 75 4.99 0.45 7.20
CA PHE A 75 3.66 1.00 7.47
C PHE A 75 2.84 0.12 8.42
N ASN A 76 3.42 -0.97 8.90
CA ASN A 76 2.76 -1.88 9.83
C ASN A 76 2.93 -1.38 11.27
N GLU A 77 1.86 -0.93 11.89
CA GLU A 77 1.85 -0.33 13.23
C GLU A 77 2.23 -1.32 14.35
N ASN A 78 2.08 -2.61 14.07
CA ASN A 78 2.52 -3.69 14.96
C ASN A 78 4.01 -3.99 14.85
N ASN A 79 4.68 -3.49 13.81
CA ASN A 79 6.11 -3.69 13.62
C ASN A 79 6.91 -2.64 14.38
N ASN A 80 8.05 -3.04 14.96
CA ASN A 80 8.96 -2.11 15.63
C ASN A 80 9.61 -1.10 14.68
N TYR A 81 9.73 -1.46 13.40
CA TYR A 81 10.30 -0.61 12.35
C TYR A 81 9.26 0.23 11.62
N ASN A 82 8.06 0.37 12.20
CA ASN A 82 7.04 1.25 11.65
C ASN A 82 7.55 2.70 11.57
N LEU A 83 7.27 3.35 10.45
CA LEU A 83 7.69 4.72 10.17
C LEU A 83 6.83 5.73 10.94
N PHE A 84 5.60 5.38 11.31
CA PHE A 84 4.72 6.28 12.05
C PHE A 84 5.09 6.34 13.54
N SER A 85 5.22 7.56 14.06
CA SER A 85 5.48 7.77 15.49
C SER A 85 4.33 7.24 16.34
N ARG A 86 4.66 6.54 17.43
CA ARG A 86 3.68 6.05 18.43
C ARG A 86 2.75 7.16 18.93
N LYS A 87 3.26 8.40 19.06
CA LYS A 87 2.45 9.55 19.47
C LYS A 87 1.32 9.86 18.48
N TYR A 88 1.63 9.81 17.18
CA TYR A 88 0.66 10.05 16.12
C TYR A 88 -0.39 8.94 16.11
N LEU A 89 0.04 7.67 16.15
CA LEU A 89 -0.86 6.52 16.17
C LEU A 89 -1.80 6.52 17.39
N TYR A 90 -1.33 6.96 18.54
CA TYR A 90 -2.16 7.07 19.75
C TYR A 90 -3.22 8.17 19.62
N LYS A 91 -2.85 9.31 19.03
CA LYS A 91 -3.79 10.41 18.79
C LYS A 91 -4.92 9.99 17.85
N GLU A 92 -4.62 9.18 16.85
CA GLU A 92 -5.61 8.64 15.90
C GLU A 92 -6.37 7.42 16.44
N GLY A 93 -6.10 6.97 17.68
CA GLY A 93 -6.78 5.83 18.30
C GLY A 93 -6.39 4.46 17.74
N ILE A 94 -5.34 4.39 16.92
CA ILE A 94 -4.85 3.14 16.32
C ILE A 94 -4.16 2.25 17.35
N ILE A 95 -3.47 2.85 18.33
CA ILE A 95 -2.88 2.15 19.47
C ILE A 95 -3.54 2.60 20.79
N ALA A 96 -3.84 1.65 21.66
CA ALA A 96 -4.51 1.93 22.94
C ALA A 96 -3.58 2.50 24.02
N ASN A 97 -2.29 2.19 23.96
CA ASN A 97 -1.32 2.52 25.01
C ASN A 97 -0.15 3.32 24.44
N TYR A 98 0.05 4.53 24.97
CA TYR A 98 1.22 5.36 24.67
C TYR A 98 1.77 5.96 25.96
N ASN A 99 2.98 5.51 26.33
CA ASN A 99 3.70 6.08 27.45
C ASN A 99 4.43 7.36 27.02
N ASP A 100 3.81 8.50 27.29
CA ASP A 100 4.43 9.80 27.07
C ASP A 100 5.51 10.08 28.14
N PHE A 101 6.77 9.76 27.80
CA PHE A 101 7.92 10.02 28.67
C PHE A 101 8.07 11.51 29.03
N LYS A 102 7.71 12.42 28.12
CA LYS A 102 7.78 13.86 28.39
C LYS A 102 6.78 14.24 29.48
N LYS A 103 5.53 13.79 29.37
CA LYS A 103 4.50 14.01 30.39
C LYS A 103 4.90 13.39 31.73
N LYS A 104 5.45 12.17 31.71
CA LYS A 104 5.93 11.48 32.92
C LYS A 104 7.05 12.27 33.63
N TYR A 105 7.99 12.83 32.87
CA TYR A 105 9.08 13.63 33.42
C TYR A 105 8.59 14.89 34.11
N TYR A 106 7.71 15.68 33.46
CA TYR A 106 7.18 16.91 34.06
C TYR A 106 6.33 16.64 35.31
N ASN A 107 5.52 15.57 35.31
CA ASN A 107 4.76 15.17 36.50
C ASN A 107 5.68 14.85 37.69
N ASN A 108 6.79 14.15 37.46
CA ASN A 108 7.74 13.84 38.54
C ASN A 108 8.45 15.10 39.04
N LEU A 109 8.79 16.03 38.15
CA LEU A 109 9.41 17.29 38.52
C LEU A 109 8.46 18.17 39.35
N SER A 110 7.17 18.23 39.00
CA SER A 110 6.17 18.99 39.76
C SER A 110 5.85 18.40 41.14
N ILE A 111 6.20 17.13 41.38
CA ILE A 111 6.07 16.50 42.70
C ILE A 111 7.27 16.87 43.59
N LEU A 112 8.42 17.21 42.98
CA LEU A 112 9.67 17.52 43.67
C LEU A 112 9.82 19.02 44.03
N ILE A 113 9.04 19.90 43.39
CA ILE A 113 8.99 21.35 43.64
C ILE A 113 7.74 21.65 44.45
#